data_AF-A0A496Y1R3-F1
#
_entry.id   AF-A0A496Y1R3-F1
#
_cell.length_a   1.000
_cell.length_b   1.000
_cell.length_c   1.000
_cell.angle_alpha   90.00
_cell.angle_beta   90.00
_cell.angle_gamma   90.00
#
_symmetry.space_group_name_H-M   'P 1'
#
loop_
_entity.id
_entity.type
_entity.pdbx_description
1 polymer ?
#
loop_
_entity_poly.entity_id
_entity_poly.type
_entity_poly.pdbx_seq_one_letter_code
_entity_poly.pdbx_strand_id
1 'polypeptide(L)' 'MAGKRIIITLSEADKRWLDGYAQAHKISVSEAVRKGLAILRRQGSQDTYSQLVEKTKGIWHQGDGLAYQQALRSEWDQS' A
#
# COMPACT_ATOMS: atom_id res chain seq x y z
N MET A 1 0.95 -14.40 16.44
CA MET A 1 1.61 -14.30 15.13
C MET A 1 3.11 -14.34 15.35
N ALA A 2 3.83 -15.25 14.69
CA ALA A 2 5.29 -15.39 14.87
C ALA A 2 6.02 -14.15 14.32
N GLY A 3 6.65 -13.37 15.19
CA GLY A 3 7.47 -12.23 14.80
C GLY A 3 8.92 -12.64 14.55
N LYS A 4 9.53 -12.17 13.46
CA LYS A 4 10.99 -12.25 13.28
C LYS A 4 11.66 -11.03 13.93
N ARG A 5 12.72 -11.26 14.70
CA ARG A 5 13.55 -10.19 15.27
C ARG A 5 14.54 -9.70 14.22
N ILE A 6 14.74 -8.39 14.15
CA ILE A 6 15.72 -7.76 13.27
C ILE A 6 16.55 -6.78 14.10
N ILE A 7 17.81 -6.60 13.71
CA ILE A 7 18.69 -5.56 14.22
C ILE A 7 18.87 -4.56 13.08
N ILE A 8 18.66 -3.29 13.37
CA ILE A 8 18.80 -2.19 12.41
C ILE A 8 19.72 -1.14 13.00
N THR A 9 20.57 -0.56 12.15
CA THR A 9 21.43 0.57 12.51
C THR A 9 20.81 1.84 11.94
N LEU A 10 20.59 2.84 12.79
CA LEU A 10 20.08 4.16 12.42
C LEU A 10 21.13 5.20 12.77
N SER A 11 21.05 6.37 12.11
CA SER A 11 21.84 7.51 12.58
C SER A 11 21.38 7.92 13.98
N GLU A 12 22.28 8.55 14.73
CA GLU A 12 21.97 9.12 16.04
C GLU A 12 20.78 10.11 15.99
N ALA A 13 20.71 10.92 14.93
CA ALA A 13 19.64 11.88 14.73
C ALA A 13 18.28 11.18 14.50
N ASP A 14 18.24 10.18 13.63
CA ASP A 14 17.01 9.43 13.33
C ASP A 14 16.52 8.65 14.55
N LYS A 15 17.44 8.08 15.33
CA LYS A 15 17.08 7.35 16.55
C LYS A 15 16.43 8.27 17.58
N ARG A 16 17.01 9.45 17.81
CA ARG A 16 16.44 10.45 18.73
C ARG A 16 15.07 10.92 18.28
N TRP A 17 14.92 11.19 16.98
CA TRP A 17 13.62 11.57 16.42
C TRP A 17 12.57 10.46 16.64
N LEU A 18 12.94 9.21 16.36
CA LEU A 18 12.05 8.05 16.53
C LEU A 18 11.64 7.84 18.00
N ASP A 19 12.55 8.06 18.94
CA ASP A 19 12.27 7.99 20.38
C ASP A 19 11.31 9.10 20.82
N GLY A 20 11.53 10.33 20.36
CA GLY A 20 10.64 11.46 20.61
C GLY A 20 9.24 11.21 20.06
N TYR A 21 9.13 10.66 18.84
CA TYR A 21 7.86 10.27 18.24
C TYR A 21 7.15 9.20 19.08
N ALA A 22 7.87 8.13 19.45
CA ALA A 22 7.31 7.04 20.25
C ALA A 22 6.79 7.55 21.60
N GLN A 23 7.53 8.43 22.26
CA GLN A 23 7.14 9.06 23.53
C GLN A 23 5.90 9.94 23.37
N ALA A 24 5.88 10.83 22.38
CA ALA A 24 4.74 11.73 22.12
C ALA A 24 3.45 10.95 21.83
N HIS A 25 3.55 9.82 21.13
CA HIS A 25 2.42 8.97 20.78
C HIS A 25 2.12 7.85 21.79
N LYS A 26 2.89 7.76 22.90
CA LYS A 26 2.75 6.73 23.94
C LYS A 26 2.77 5.30 23.39
N ILE A 27 3.65 5.03 22.44
CA ILE A 27 3.86 3.71 21.83
C ILE A 27 5.31 3.26 21.98
N SER A 28 5.57 1.97 21.77
CA SER A 28 6.96 1.49 21.70
C SER A 28 7.63 1.90 20.39
N VAL A 29 8.96 2.04 20.42
CA VAL A 29 9.78 2.28 19.22
C VAL A 29 9.50 1.23 18.14
N SER A 30 9.38 -0.04 18.52
CA SER A 30 9.07 -1.13 17.58
C SER A 30 7.69 -0.95 16.93
N GLU A 31 6.71 -0.41 17.65
CA GLU A 31 5.38 -0.12 17.10
C GLU A 31 5.43 1.07 16.13
N ALA A 32 6.20 2.10 16.45
CA ALA A 32 6.44 3.22 15.54
C ALA A 32 7.07 2.73 14.22
N VAL A 33 8.08 1.85 14.29
CA VAL A 33 8.68 1.21 13.12
C VAL A 33 7.66 0.38 12.33
N ARG A 34 6.81 -0.42 13.01
CA ARG A 34 5.76 -1.19 12.33
C ARG A 34 4.76 -0.30 11.59
N LYS A 35 4.33 0.80 12.20
CA LYS A 35 3.44 1.79 11.56
C LYS A 35 4.11 2.45 10.36
N GLY A 36 5.38 2.84 10.49
CA GLY A 36 6.17 3.38 9.39
C GLY A 36 6.26 2.41 8.20
N LEU A 37 6.53 1.13 8.46
CA LEU A 37 6.57 0.10 7.43
C LEU A 37 5.21 -0.10 6.74
N ALA A 38 4.11 -0.03 7.49
CA ALA A 38 2.77 -0.12 6.93
C ALA A 38 2.44 1.06 5.99
N ILE A 39 2.89 2.27 6.33
CA ILE A 39 2.74 3.47 5.49
C ILE A 39 3.56 3.33 4.21
N LEU A 40 4.83 2.96 4.32
CA LEU A 40 5.72 2.69 3.18
C LEU A 40 5.13 1.66 2.22
N ARG A 41 4.58 0.57 2.76
CA ARG A 41 3.94 -0.48 1.94
C ARG A 41 2.71 0.04 1.20
N ARG A 42 1.89 0.89 1.84
CA ARG A 42 0.71 1.49 1.21
C ARG A 42 1.10 2.44 0.08
N GLN A 43 2.10 3.27 0.29
CA GLN A 43 2.63 4.18 -0.73
C GLN A 43 3.15 3.40 -1.95
N GLY A 44 3.99 2.39 -1.73
CA GLY A 44 4.47 1.53 -2.84
C GLY A 44 3.35 0.79 -3.58
N SER A 45 2.26 0.41 -2.90
CA SER A 45 1.10 -0.22 -3.55
C SER A 45 0.26 0.75 -4.39
N GLN A 46 0.14 2.01 -3.99
CA GLN A 46 -0.52 3.05 -4.80
C GLN A 46 0.25 3.34 -6.08
N ASP A 47 1.58 3.38 -6.00
CA ASP A 47 2.44 3.54 -7.18
C ASP A 47 2.31 2.34 -8.12
N THR A 48 2.25 1.11 -7.57
CA THR A 48 2.07 -0.11 -8.37
C THR A 48 0.72 -0.14 -9.09
N TYR A 49 -0.37 0.24 -8.41
CA TYR A 49 -1.70 0.31 -9.01
C TYR A 49 -1.75 1.35 -10.13
N SER A 50 -1.23 2.56 -9.88
CA SER A 50 -1.22 3.64 -10.86
C SER A 50 -0.36 3.26 -12.08
N GLN A 51 0.79 2.62 -11.86
CA GLN A 51 1.63 2.09 -12.93
C GLN A 51 0.93 0.99 -13.73
N LEU A 52 0.15 0.11 -13.09
CA LEU A 52 -0.64 -0.92 -13.78
C LEU A 52 -1.73 -0.27 -14.63
N VAL A 53 -2.45 0.72 -14.11
CA VAL A 53 -3.48 1.46 -14.87
C VAL A 53 -2.86 2.16 -16.07
N GLU A 54 -1.74 2.88 -15.90
CA GLU A 54 -1.06 3.53 -17.04
C GLU A 54 -0.52 2.52 -18.06
N LYS A 55 0.04 1.38 -17.61
CA LYS A 55 0.51 0.32 -18.53
C LYS A 55 -0.64 -0.37 -19.28
N THR A 56 -1.82 -0.44 -18.68
CA THR A 56 -2.99 -1.10 -19.28
C THR A 56 -3.93 -0.14 -20.00
N LYS A 57 -3.68 1.16 -19.89
CA LYS A 57 -4.39 2.22 -20.61
C LYS A 57 -4.24 2.00 -22.11
N GLY A 58 -5.36 1.95 -22.82
CA GLY A 58 -5.38 1.76 -24.26
C GLY A 58 -5.20 0.30 -24.72
N ILE A 59 -5.09 -0.69 -23.82
CA ILE A 59 -5.16 -2.11 -24.22
C ILE A 59 -6.55 -2.48 -24.75
N TRP A 60 -7.58 -1.72 -24.37
CA TRP A 60 -8.93 -1.94 -24.85
C TRP A 60 -9.14 -1.29 -26.24
N HIS A 61 -9.42 -2.13 -27.25
CA HIS A 61 -9.61 -1.71 -28.65
C HIS A 61 -11.04 -1.93 -29.16
N GLN A 62 -11.94 -2.45 -28.33
CA GLN A 62 -13.26 -2.96 -28.72
C GLN A 62 -14.39 -1.92 -28.52
N GLY A 63 -14.06 -0.62 -28.54
CA GLY A 63 -15.04 0.46 -28.37
C GLY A 63 -15.29 0.84 -26.91
N ASP A 64 -16.54 1.10 -26.53
CA ASP A 64 -16.87 1.52 -25.15
C ASP A 64 -16.70 0.36 -24.15
N GLY A 65 -15.64 0.45 -23.34
CA GLY A 65 -15.33 -0.56 -22.33
C GLY A 65 -16.36 -0.63 -21.19
N LEU A 66 -17.08 0.45 -20.90
CA LEU A 66 -18.12 0.46 -19.86
C LEU A 66 -19.35 -0.30 -20.32
N ALA A 67 -19.81 -0.06 -21.56
CA ALA A 67 -20.91 -0.80 -22.16
C ALA A 67 -20.62 -2.30 -22.22
N TYR A 68 -19.39 -2.67 -22.59
CA TYR A 68 -18.96 -4.07 -22.61
C TYR A 68 -18.97 -4.72 -21.22
N GLN A 69 -18.46 -4.03 -20.19
CA GLN A 69 -18.48 -4.54 -18.81
C GLN A 69 -19.90 -4.69 -18.25
N GLN A 70 -20.80 -3.77 -18.59
CA GLN A 70 -22.20 -3.82 -18.16
C GLN A 70 -22.94 -5.01 -18.79
N ALA A 71 -22.73 -5.25 -20.09
CA ALA A 71 -23.28 -6.41 -20.78
C ALA A 71 -22.80 -7.72 -20.12
N LEU A 72 -21.48 -7.85 -19.88
CA LEU A 72 -20.90 -9.04 -19.25
C LEU A 72 -21.46 -9.28 -17.83
N ARG A 73 -21.64 -8.22 -17.02
CA ARG A 73 -22.22 -8.37 -15.67
C ARG A 73 -23.68 -8.79 -15.70
N SER A 74 -24.45 -8.30 -16.67
CA SER A 74 -25.87 -8.65 -16.78
C SER A 74 -26.09 -10.14 -17.09
N GLU A 75 -25.11 -10.83 -17.66
CA GLU A 75 -25.15 -12.29 -17.85
C GLU A 75 -25.08 -13.08 -16.53
N TRP A 76 -24.43 -12.54 -15.49
CA TRP A 76 -24.33 -13.20 -14.18
C TRP A 76 -25.56 -12.99 -13.30
N ASP A 77 -26.23 -11.84 -13.44
CA ASP A 77 -27.49 -11.57 -12.71
C ASP A 77 -28.68 -12.35 -13.27
N GLN A 78 -28.53 -12.99 -14.45
CA GLN A 78 -29.54 -13.82 -15.10
C GLN A 78 -29.38 -15.33 -14.82
N SER A 79 -28.44 -15.73 -13.96
CA SER A 79 -28.19 -17.13 -13.60
C SER A 79 -28.61 -17.50 -12.18
#